data_AF-A0A0A8VBZ2-F1
#
_entry.id   AF-A0A0A8VBZ2-F1
#
_cell.length_a   1.000
_cell.length_b   1.000
_cell.length_c   1.000
_cell.angle_alpha   90.00
_cell.angle_beta   90.00
_cell.angle_gamma   90.00
#
_symmetry.space_group_name_H-M   'P 1'
#
loop_
_entity.id
_entity.type
_entity.pdbx_description
1 polymer ?
#
loop_
_entity_poly.entity_id
_entity_poly.type
_entity_poly.pdbx_seq_one_letter_code
_entity_poly.pdbx_strand_id
1 'polypeptide(L)'
;MVHGTAPSTPRYLTGASNPLQTIVYGLYTDSAYSTIVTNNTTVVATTTGDSTYGSLYTFFGNITGVSGPASLYPDSYSDTINVQITY
;
A
#
# COMPACT_ATOMS: atom_id res chain seq x y z
N MET A 1 -18.77 0.94 0.51
CA MET A 1 -18.26 1.63 1.70
C MET A 1 -16.76 1.47 1.74
N VAL A 2 -16.05 2.55 2.09
CA VAL A 2 -14.60 2.54 2.30
C VAL A 2 -14.35 2.45 3.81
N HIS A 3 -13.48 1.53 4.22
CA HIS A 3 -13.11 1.29 5.62
C HIS A 3 -11.66 1.67 5.86
N GLY A 4 -11.39 2.37 6.96
CA GLY A 4 -10.05 2.85 7.32
C GLY A 4 -9.89 4.36 7.15
N THR A 5 -8.72 4.87 7.52
CA THR A 5 -8.33 6.27 7.34
C THR A 5 -7.54 6.43 6.04
N ALA A 6 -8.03 7.27 5.13
CA ALA A 6 -7.39 7.48 3.85
C ALA A 6 -6.09 8.31 4.01
N PRO A 7 -4.94 7.85 3.48
CA PRO A 7 -3.74 8.67 3.36
C PRO A 7 -3.87 9.65 2.19
N SER A 8 -2.85 10.50 1.96
CA SER A 8 -2.86 11.49 0.87
C SER A 8 -2.91 10.87 -0.53
N THR A 9 -2.43 9.63 -0.67
CA THR A 9 -2.50 8.83 -1.91
C THR A 9 -3.15 7.49 -1.57
N PRO A 10 -4.48 7.43 -1.49
CA PRO A 10 -5.18 6.22 -1.08
C PRO A 10 -5.13 5.14 -2.16
N ARG A 11 -5.00 3.90 -1.71
CA ARG A 11 -5.18 2.68 -2.49
C ARG A 11 -6.22 1.79 -1.80
N TYR A 12 -6.82 0.83 -2.50
CA TYR A 12 -7.99 0.12 -2.01
C TYR A 12 -7.90 -1.38 -2.23
N LEU A 13 -7.89 -2.14 -1.15
CA LEU A 13 -8.18 -3.57 -1.21
C LEU A 13 -9.68 -3.75 -1.39
N THR A 14 -10.11 -4.59 -2.32
CA THR A 14 -11.53 -4.82 -2.66
C THR A 14 -11.94 -6.24 -2.26
N GLY A 15 -13.11 -6.38 -1.64
CA GLY A 15 -13.65 -7.69 -1.24
C GLY A 15 -13.99 -8.55 -2.46
N ALA A 16 -13.55 -9.82 -2.45
CA ALA A 16 -13.78 -10.76 -3.54
C ALA A 16 -15.26 -11.12 -3.71
N SER A 17 -15.98 -11.30 -2.60
CA SER A 17 -17.39 -11.69 -2.56
C SER A 17 -18.31 -10.46 -2.55
N ASN A 18 -17.87 -9.36 -1.94
CA ASN A 18 -18.58 -8.07 -1.93
C ASN A 18 -17.67 -6.92 -2.40
N PRO A 19 -17.62 -6.62 -3.71
CA PRO A 19 -16.78 -5.55 -4.26
C PRO A 19 -17.16 -4.14 -3.80
N LEU A 20 -18.33 -3.97 -3.17
CA LEU A 20 -18.73 -2.71 -2.59
C LEU A 20 -18.07 -2.45 -1.23
N GLN A 21 -17.45 -3.46 -0.60
CA GLN A 21 -16.58 -3.25 0.56
C GLN A 21 -15.12 -3.13 0.13
N THR A 22 -14.51 -2.03 0.58
CA THR A 22 -13.12 -1.72 0.28
C THR A 22 -12.39 -1.28 1.56
N ILE A 23 -11.12 -1.67 1.69
CA ILE A 23 -10.25 -1.24 2.78
C ILE A 23 -9.23 -0.28 2.20
N VAL A 24 -9.21 0.95 2.68
CA VAL A 24 -8.22 1.94 2.26
C VAL A 24 -6.88 1.68 2.95
N TYR A 25 -5.81 1.82 2.19
CA TYR A 25 -4.45 1.67 2.69
C TYR A 25 -3.51 2.67 2.00
N GLY A 26 -2.34 2.87 2.60
CA GLY A 26 -1.22 3.58 2.00
C GLY A 26 -0.05 2.65 1.69
N LEU A 27 0.73 3.00 0.67
CA LEU A 27 1.98 2.33 0.31
C LEU A 27 3.11 3.33 0.52
N TYR A 28 4.18 2.94 1.23
CA TYR A 28 5.26 3.82 1.67
C TYR A 28 6.63 3.24 1.36
N THR A 29 7.66 4.07 1.31
CA THR A 29 9.05 3.62 1.08
C THR A 29 9.86 3.46 2.36
N ASP A 30 9.26 3.74 3.51
CA ASP A 30 9.90 3.65 4.82
C ASP A 30 8.97 2.98 5.84
N SER A 31 9.58 2.33 6.82
CA SER A 31 8.88 1.58 7.87
C SER A 31 8.17 2.47 8.90
N ALA A 32 8.47 3.78 8.92
CA ALA A 32 7.76 4.76 9.74
C ALA A 32 6.50 5.31 9.05
N TYR A 33 6.21 4.88 7.81
CA TYR A 33 5.05 5.28 7.02
C TYR A 33 5.00 6.79 6.77
N SER A 34 6.15 7.42 6.53
CA SER A 34 6.28 8.88 6.37
C SER A 34 6.32 9.34 4.90
N THR A 35 6.88 8.51 4.01
CA THR A 35 7.11 8.80 2.59
C THR A 35 6.19 7.95 1.73
N ILE A 36 5.10 8.56 1.26
CA ILE A 36 4.06 7.85 0.50
C ILE A 36 4.44 7.62 -0.96
N VAL A 37 4.13 6.44 -1.48
CA VAL A 37 4.28 6.07 -2.89
C VAL A 37 3.09 6.57 -3.69
N THR A 38 3.30 7.63 -4.44
CA THR A 38 2.34 8.18 -5.41
C THR A 38 2.29 7.32 -6.69
N ASN A 39 1.10 7.19 -7.29
CA ASN A 39 0.94 6.44 -8.54
C ASN A 39 1.78 7.04 -9.67
N ASN A 40 2.36 6.17 -10.50
CA ASN A 40 3.14 6.55 -11.69
C ASN A 40 4.31 7.51 -11.38
N THR A 41 4.82 7.49 -10.15
CA THR A 41 5.94 8.34 -9.74
C THR A 41 7.15 7.46 -9.49
N THR A 42 8.32 7.92 -9.92
CA THR A 42 9.58 7.20 -9.71
C THR A 42 9.87 7.08 -8.22
N VAL A 43 10.08 5.85 -7.76
CA VAL A 43 10.58 5.56 -6.42
C VAL A 43 12.09 5.61 -6.45
N VAL A 44 12.70 6.31 -5.49
CA VAL A 44 14.16 6.37 -5.33
C VAL A 44 14.65 5.24 -4.43
N ALA A 45 15.94 4.91 -4.53
CA ALA A 45 16.55 3.92 -3.67
C ALA A 45 16.35 4.27 -2.19
N THR A 46 15.85 3.31 -1.42
CA THR A 46 15.53 3.45 0.01
C THR A 46 16.73 3.19 0.92
N THR A 47 17.79 2.59 0.37
CA THR A 47 19.07 2.40 1.06
C THR A 47 20.22 2.74 0.11
N THR A 48 21.38 3.06 0.68
CA THR A 48 22.64 3.01 -0.06
C THR A 48 22.85 1.56 -0.49
N GLY A 49 22.86 1.32 -1.79
CA GLY A 49 23.09 -0.02 -2.32
C GLY A 49 24.47 -0.56 -1.95
N ASP A 50 24.61 -1.88 -1.90
CA ASP A 50 25.91 -2.52 -1.76
C ASP A 50 26.42 -3.05 -3.12
N SER A 51 27.72 -3.30 -3.23
CA SER A 51 28.36 -3.78 -4.46
C SER A 51 27.83 -5.13 -4.96
N THR A 52 27.14 -5.90 -4.12
CA THR A 52 26.64 -7.25 -4.38
C THR A 52 25.18 -7.25 -4.78
N TYR A 53 24.31 -6.55 -4.04
CA TYR A 53 22.86 -6.58 -4.23
C TYR A 53 22.28 -5.29 -4.84
N GLY A 54 23.12 -4.27 -5.08
CA GLY A 54 22.70 -3.01 -5.64
C GLY A 54 21.81 -2.20 -4.70
N SER A 55 21.12 -1.21 -5.26
CA SER A 55 20.21 -0.35 -4.49
C SER A 55 18.92 -1.08 -4.13
N LEU A 56 18.44 -0.91 -2.89
CA LEU A 56 17.19 -1.50 -2.44
C LEU A 56 16.03 -0.51 -2.55
N TYR A 57 14.89 -1.00 -3.06
CA TYR A 57 13.64 -0.26 -3.18
C TYR A 57 12.59 -0.96 -2.33
N THR A 58 12.36 -0.45 -1.13
CA THR A 58 11.43 -1.08 -0.17
C THR A 58 10.03 -0.48 -0.27
N PHE A 59 9.03 -1.30 0.02
CA PHE A 59 7.63 -0.95 0.02
C PHE A 59 6.96 -1.46 1.30
N PHE A 60 6.24 -0.58 1.99
CA PHE A 60 5.54 -0.87 3.23
C PHE A 60 4.06 -0.50 3.08
N GLY A 61 3.17 -1.48 3.27
CA GLY A 61 1.73 -1.24 3.31
C GLY A 61 1.29 -0.82 4.71
N ASN A 62 0.34 0.11 4.81
CA ASN A 62 -0.23 0.54 6.09
C ASN A 62 -1.75 0.72 5.99
N ILE A 63 -2.47 0.06 6.89
CA ILE A 63 -3.93 0.20 7.08
C ILE A 63 -4.14 0.76 8.49
N THR A 64 -4.89 1.85 8.61
CA THR A 64 -5.20 2.51 9.89
C THR A 64 -6.68 2.83 9.99
N GLY A 65 -7.16 3.09 11.20
CA GLY A 65 -8.55 3.54 11.44
C GLY A 65 -9.63 2.52 11.10
N VAL A 66 -9.29 1.24 11.00
CA VAL A 66 -10.27 0.15 10.89
C VAL A 66 -10.72 -0.21 12.31
N SER A 67 -11.94 0.18 12.69
CA SER A 67 -12.49 -0.12 14.00
C SER A 67 -13.33 -1.40 13.98
N GLY A 68 -12.81 -2.48 14.56
CA GLY A 68 -13.53 -3.67 15.00
C GLY A 68 -14.23 -4.55 13.93
N PRO A 69 -14.55 -5.82 14.27
CA PRO A 69 -15.10 -6.80 13.34
C PRO A 69 -16.53 -6.48 12.86
N ALA A 70 -17.25 -5.57 13.52
CA ALA A 70 -18.62 -5.22 13.14
C ALA A 70 -18.69 -4.35 11.87
N SER A 71 -17.57 -3.77 11.41
CA SER A 71 -17.56 -2.90 10.23
C SER A 71 -17.21 -3.61 8.92
N LEU A 72 -16.49 -4.73 8.97
CA LEU A 72 -16.01 -5.44 7.78
C LEU A 72 -16.64 -6.83 7.68
N TYR A 73 -17.14 -7.17 6.49
CA TYR A 73 -17.58 -8.53 6.23
C TYR A 73 -16.36 -9.47 6.15
N PRO A 74 -16.48 -10.69 6.67
CA PRO A 74 -15.50 -11.74 6.43
C PRO A 74 -15.39 -11.99 4.92
N ASP A 75 -14.28 -11.59 4.32
CA ASP A 75 -14.00 -11.75 2.90
C ASP A 75 -12.47 -11.73 2.68
N SER A 76 -12.04 -12.13 1.48
CA SER A 76 -10.68 -11.87 1.02
C SER A 76 -10.63 -10.53 0.31
N TYR A 77 -9.78 -9.62 0.79
CA TYR A 77 -9.61 -8.29 0.21
C TYR A 77 -8.27 -8.21 -0.52
N SER A 78 -8.27 -7.78 -1.78
CA SER A 78 -7.05 -7.71 -2.59
C SER A 78 -6.95 -6.44 -3.43
N ASP A 79 -5.72 -6.05 -3.75
CA ASP A 79 -5.35 -5.00 -4.68
C ASP A 79 -4.09 -5.47 -5.44
N THR A 80 -3.87 -4.98 -6.66
CA THR A 80 -2.71 -5.33 -7.48
C THR A 80 -1.87 -4.09 -7.74
N ILE A 81 -0.59 -4.15 -7.33
CA ILE A 81 0.39 -3.10 -7.61
C ILE A 81 1.26 -3.51 -8.78
N ASN A 82 1.18 -2.75 -9.88
CA ASN A 82 2.09 -2.89 -11.01
C ASN A 82 3.38 -2.11 -10.72
N VAL A 83 4.52 -2.78 -10.82
CA VAL A 83 5.84 -2.18 -10.63
C VAL A 83 6.60 -2.22 -11.95
N GLN A 84 7.05 -1.06 -12.42
CA GLN A 84 7.88 -0.94 -13.62
C GLN A 84 9.30 -0.57 -13.22
N ILE A 85 10.27 -1.27 -13.80
CA ILE A 85 11.69 -0.98 -13.68
C ILE A 85 12.17 -0.41 -15.01
N THR A 86 12.84 0.74 -14.98
CA THR A 86 13.46 1.38 -16.15
C THR A 86 14.94 1.57 -15.86
N TYR A 87 15.79 1.15 -16.80
CA TYR A 87 17.25 1.23 -16.71
C TYR A 87 17.78 2.45 -17.47
#